data_AF-G3II64-F1
#
_entry.id   AF-G3II64-F1
#
_cell.length_a   1.000
_cell.length_b   1.000
_cell.length_c   1.000
_cell.angle_alpha   90.00
_cell.angle_beta   90.00
_cell.angle_gamma   90.00
#
_symmetry.space_group_name_H-M   'P 1'
#
loop_
_entity.id
_entity.type
_entity.pdbx_description
1 polymer ?
#
loop_
_entity_poly.entity_id
_entity_poly.type
_entity_poly.pdbx_seq_one_letter_code
_entity_poly.pdbx_strand_id
1 'polypeptide(L)'
;MKCLKTGPETEESSREETAHPSLSNPQENHHVITLYQEGFMLGRYYWEVDVGDTEEWTLGVYELSTQDVPSRESLRKFRVLEKKGDEYRALAFCSQAVSLELLETRPLKIAIFLDQEDNDLSFYNMTDETHIFSFAQARFLGSLYPYFTRHPVGLSPSHSPK
;
A
#
# COMPACT_ATOMS: atom_id res chain seq x y z
N MET A 1 6.06 -7.60 -4.55
CA MET A 1 6.15 -6.12 -4.63
C MET A 1 7.60 -5.75 -4.95
N LYS A 2 7.81 -4.96 -6.01
CA LYS A 2 9.10 -4.34 -6.33
C LYS A 2 8.91 -2.83 -6.17
N CYS A 3 9.80 -2.17 -5.44
CA CYS A 3 9.77 -0.71 -5.26
C CYS A 3 10.89 -0.10 -6.11
N LEU A 4 10.56 0.91 -6.91
CA LEU A 4 11.51 1.66 -7.73
C LEU A 4 11.49 3.13 -7.29
N LYS A 5 12.67 3.71 -7.11
CA LYS A 5 12.85 5.15 -6.88
C LYS A 5 13.17 5.80 -8.23
N THR A 6 12.38 6.78 -8.64
CA THR A 6 12.59 7.50 -9.90
C THR A 6 13.24 8.86 -9.64
N GLY A 7 14.54 8.97 -9.96
CA GLY A 7 15.32 10.22 -9.90
C GLY A 7 16.12 10.43 -11.20
N PRO A 8 16.62 11.65 -11.46
CA PRO A 8 17.40 11.92 -12.67
C PRO A 8 18.75 11.19 -12.61
N GLU A 9 19.05 10.39 -13.63
CA GLU A 9 20.29 9.64 -13.78
C GLU A 9 21.50 10.58 -13.99
N THR A 10 22.61 10.28 -13.33
CA THR A 10 23.94 10.71 -13.79
C THR A 10 24.85 9.50 -13.66
N GLU A 11 25.38 9.05 -14.80
CA GLU A 11 26.23 7.86 -14.91
C GLU A 11 27.52 7.97 -14.10
N GLU A 12 27.88 6.92 -13.35
CA GLU A 12 29.24 6.41 -13.38
C GLU A 12 29.27 4.90 -13.08
N SER A 13 30.16 4.22 -13.82
CA SER A 13 30.32 2.78 -13.95
C SER A 13 31.24 2.20 -12.88
N SER A 14 30.82 1.11 -12.22
CA SER A 14 31.74 0.07 -11.75
C SER A 14 30.98 -1.18 -11.32
N ARG A 15 31.44 -2.33 -11.81
CA ARG A 15 30.90 -3.67 -11.52
C ARG A 15 31.05 -3.99 -10.03
N GLU A 16 29.95 -4.37 -9.36
CA GLU A 16 30.02 -5.15 -8.13
C GLU A 16 28.90 -6.19 -8.11
N GLU A 17 29.33 -7.45 -8.25
CA GLU A 17 28.53 -8.66 -8.10
C GLU A 17 28.63 -9.06 -6.62
N THR A 18 27.59 -8.86 -5.79
CA THR A 18 27.41 -9.72 -4.59
C THR A 18 26.03 -9.61 -3.92
N ALA A 19 25.57 -10.80 -3.52
CA ALA A 19 24.58 -11.13 -2.49
C ALA A 19 23.09 -10.84 -2.75
N HIS A 20 22.40 -11.88 -3.23
CA HIS A 20 20.95 -12.04 -3.05
C HIS A 20 20.63 -12.10 -1.55
N PRO A 21 19.81 -11.18 -0.99
CA PRO A 21 19.30 -11.35 0.36
C PRO A 21 18.22 -12.43 0.31
N SER A 22 18.55 -13.63 0.78
CA SER A 22 17.59 -14.67 1.09
C SER A 22 16.68 -14.18 2.22
N LEU A 23 15.43 -13.84 1.88
CA LEU A 23 14.41 -13.48 2.86
C LEU A 23 13.88 -14.76 3.53
N SER A 24 14.31 -14.99 4.76
CA SER A 24 13.75 -15.99 5.65
C SER A 24 12.33 -15.60 6.06
N ASN A 25 11.40 -16.55 5.92
CA ASN A 25 9.99 -16.46 6.22
C ASN A 25 9.72 -16.41 7.75
N PRO A 26 9.00 -15.41 8.30
CA PRO A 26 8.45 -15.49 9.65
C PRO A 26 6.93 -15.68 9.62
N GLN A 27 6.55 -16.90 10.02
CA GLN A 27 5.30 -17.38 10.61
C GLN A 27 3.99 -16.58 10.45
N GLU A 28 3.04 -17.29 9.83
CA GLU A 28 1.58 -17.16 9.85
C GLU A 28 1.00 -16.55 11.14
N ASN A 29 0.56 -15.30 11.06
CA ASN A 29 -0.56 -14.76 11.87
C ASN A 29 -1.01 -13.41 11.30
N HIS A 30 -2.14 -13.43 10.58
CA HIS A 30 -2.80 -12.29 9.90
C HIS A 30 -1.95 -11.53 8.86
N HIS A 31 -2.43 -11.54 7.63
CA HIS A 31 -1.80 -11.09 6.38
C HIS A 31 -1.50 -9.58 6.29
N VAL A 32 -0.76 -9.02 7.24
CA VAL A 32 -0.15 -7.70 7.15
C VAL A 32 1.27 -7.90 6.66
N ILE A 33 1.51 -7.65 5.37
CA ILE A 33 2.88 -7.57 4.87
C ILE A 33 3.42 -6.21 5.28
N THR A 34 4.00 -6.14 6.48
CA THR A 34 4.82 -5.00 6.87
C THR A 34 6.18 -5.17 6.22
N LEU A 35 6.43 -4.47 5.12
CA LEU A 35 7.78 -4.40 4.57
C LEU A 35 8.62 -3.56 5.54
N TYR A 36 9.45 -4.21 6.37
CA TYR A 36 10.52 -3.57 7.11
C TYR A 36 11.62 -3.13 6.12
N GLN A 37 11.29 -2.12 5.32
CA GLN A 37 12.23 -1.35 4.51
C GLN A 37 12.45 -0.01 5.22
N GLU A 38 13.58 0.66 4.97
CA GLU A 38 13.74 2.07 5.32
C GLU A 38 12.53 2.83 4.74
N GLY A 39 11.80 3.55 5.60
CA GLY A 39 10.58 4.23 5.18
C GLY A 39 10.89 5.30 4.12
N PHE A 40 9.91 5.55 3.26
CA PHE A 40 9.96 6.59 2.23
C PHE A 40 9.97 7.97 2.90
N MET A 41 11.12 8.65 2.86
CA MET A 41 11.27 9.97 3.46
C MET A 41 11.29 11.10 2.44
N LEU A 42 11.91 10.90 1.27
CA LEU A 42 12.11 11.96 0.28
C LEU A 42 12.15 11.39 -1.13
N GLY A 43 11.56 12.14 -2.06
CA GLY A 43 11.49 11.82 -3.48
C GLY A 43 10.22 11.06 -3.87
N ARG A 44 10.30 10.45 -5.06
CA ARG A 44 9.17 9.79 -5.72
C ARG A 44 9.37 8.29 -5.75
N TYR A 45 8.30 7.59 -5.40
CA TYR A 45 8.30 6.14 -5.26
C TYR A 45 7.15 5.54 -6.07
N TYR A 46 7.43 4.39 -6.66
CA TYR A 46 6.48 3.61 -7.42
C TYR A 46 6.55 2.15 -7.02
N TRP A 47 5.38 1.53 -6.86
CA TRP A 47 5.28 0.08 -6.72
C TRP A 47 3.95 -0.45 -7.22
N GLU A 48 3.94 -1.73 -7.59
CA GLU A 48 2.76 -2.46 -8.03
C GLU A 48 2.36 -3.52 -7.02
N VAL A 49 1.05 -3.72 -6.88
CA VAL A 49 0.46 -4.76 -6.05
C VAL A 49 -0.51 -5.59 -6.90
N ASP A 50 -0.19 -6.87 -7.09
CA ASP A 50 -1.04 -7.84 -7.81
C ASP A 50 -2.23 -8.27 -6.95
N VAL A 51 -3.33 -7.51 -6.92
CA VAL A 51 -4.51 -7.80 -6.07
C VAL A 51 -5.30 -9.05 -6.50
N GLY A 52 -5.12 -9.50 -7.74
CA GLY A 52 -5.83 -10.67 -8.30
C GLY A 52 -7.35 -10.49 -8.25
N ASP A 53 -8.08 -11.60 -8.16
CA ASP A 53 -9.55 -11.59 -8.05
C ASP A 53 -10.01 -11.67 -6.58
N THR A 54 -9.33 -10.97 -5.68
CA THR A 54 -9.68 -10.98 -4.25
C THR A 54 -10.88 -10.07 -3.95
N GLU A 55 -11.78 -10.56 -3.10
CA GLU A 55 -13.00 -9.79 -2.76
C GLU A 55 -12.73 -8.64 -1.81
N GLU A 56 -11.69 -8.76 -0.98
CA GLU A 56 -11.35 -7.75 0.01
C GLU A 56 -9.83 -7.54 0.09
N TRP A 57 -9.43 -6.29 -0.05
CA TRP A 57 -8.05 -5.86 0.15
C TRP A 57 -7.99 -4.40 0.58
N THR A 58 -6.91 -4.04 1.26
CA THR A 58 -6.59 -2.67 1.61
C THR A 58 -5.13 -2.41 1.32
N LEU A 59 -4.83 -1.33 0.61
CA LEU A 59 -3.47 -0.99 0.19
C LEU A 59 -3.21 0.51 0.25
N GLY A 60 -1.96 0.91 0.43
CA GLY A 60 -1.58 2.32 0.48
C GLY A 60 -0.32 2.54 1.30
N VAL A 61 -0.35 3.54 2.18
CA VAL A 61 0.77 3.90 3.05
C VAL A 61 0.32 4.20 4.47
N TYR A 62 1.24 4.01 5.41
CA TYR A 62 1.09 4.47 6.79
C TYR A 62 2.36 5.18 7.28
N GLU A 63 2.19 6.08 8.23
CA GLU A 63 3.24 6.79 8.95
C GLU A 63 3.32 6.25 10.37
N LEU A 64 4.52 5.96 10.86
CA LEU A 64 4.75 5.65 12.28
C LEU A 64 5.06 6.93 13.03
N SER A 65 4.33 7.21 14.12
CA SER A 65 4.74 8.27 15.04
C SER A 65 6.02 7.84 15.78
N THR A 66 7.07 8.65 15.69
CA THR A 66 8.29 8.49 16.50
C THR A 66 8.15 9.11 17.90
N GLN A 67 7.11 9.90 18.10
CA GLN A 67 6.68 10.44 19.39
C GLN A 67 5.52 9.57 19.89
N ASP A 68 5.83 8.48 20.60
CA ASP A 68 5.08 8.07 21.80
C ASP A 68 5.69 6.82 22.45
N VAL A 69 6.14 7.05 23.70
CA VAL A 69 6.17 6.20 24.90
C VAL A 69 5.43 4.83 24.76
N PRO A 70 5.86 3.75 25.45
CA PRO A 70 5.36 2.36 25.27
C PRO A 70 3.92 2.11 25.76
N SER A 71 2.97 2.98 25.43
CA SER A 71 1.54 2.67 25.42
C SER A 71 1.16 2.11 24.05
N ARG A 72 0.39 1.03 24.06
CA ARG A 72 0.12 0.07 22.97
C ARG A 72 -0.62 0.60 21.72
N GLU A 73 -0.71 1.91 21.53
CA GLU A 73 -1.41 2.51 20.39
C GLU A 73 -0.51 3.54 19.72
N SER A 74 0.49 3.08 18.97
CA SER A 74 1.19 3.94 18.02
C SER A 74 0.12 4.55 17.11
N LEU A 75 -0.04 5.88 17.13
CA LEU A 75 -0.97 6.55 16.23
C LEU A 75 -0.45 6.39 14.79
N ARG A 76 -0.98 5.39 14.08
CA ARG A 76 -0.66 5.14 12.69
C ARG A 76 -1.54 6.03 11.84
N LYS A 77 -1.00 7.16 11.36
CA LYS A 77 -1.67 7.89 10.28
C LYS A 77 -1.58 7.03 9.02
N PHE A 78 -2.69 6.89 8.31
CA PHE A 78 -2.74 6.08 7.11
C PHE A 78 -3.50 6.79 6.00
N ARG A 79 -3.17 6.42 4.77
CA ARG A 79 -3.95 6.70 3.57
C ARG A 79 -3.98 5.46 2.71
N VAL A 80 -5.17 4.93 2.51
CA VAL A 80 -5.35 3.64 1.85
C VAL A 80 -6.54 3.66 0.91
N LEU A 81 -6.44 2.85 -0.13
CA LEU A 81 -7.55 2.43 -0.97
C LEU A 81 -8.00 1.05 -0.47
N GLU A 82 -9.29 0.90 -0.22
CA GLU A 82 -9.93 -0.32 0.24
C GLU A 82 -10.92 -0.81 -0.81
N LYS A 83 -10.93 -2.13 -1.06
CA LYS A 83 -12.00 -2.84 -1.75
C LYS A 83 -12.72 -3.76 -0.77
N LYS A 84 -14.06 -3.74 -0.79
CA LYS A 84 -14.93 -4.71 -0.10
C LYS A 84 -16.06 -5.15 -1.01
N GLY A 85 -16.01 -6.39 -1.48
CA GLY A 85 -16.90 -6.84 -2.56
C GLY A 85 -16.69 -5.95 -3.78
N ASP A 86 -17.75 -5.38 -4.33
CA ASP A 86 -17.67 -4.46 -5.48
C ASP A 86 -17.50 -2.98 -5.10
N GLU A 87 -17.39 -2.66 -3.80
CA GLU A 87 -17.24 -1.29 -3.33
C GLU A 87 -15.76 -0.89 -3.16
N TYR A 88 -15.43 0.32 -3.60
CA TYR A 88 -14.10 0.92 -3.42
C TYR A 88 -14.20 2.19 -2.58
N ARG A 89 -13.27 2.35 -1.64
CA ARG A 89 -13.24 3.49 -0.72
C ARG A 89 -11.83 4.00 -0.52
N ALA A 90 -11.67 5.31 -0.49
CA ALA A 90 -10.44 5.96 -0.03
C ALA A 90 -10.59 6.33 1.44
N LEU A 91 -9.68 5.82 2.28
CA LEU A 91 -9.69 6.02 3.72
C LEU A 91 -8.44 6.81 4.14
N ALA A 92 -8.63 7.81 4.99
CA ALA A 92 -7.54 8.55 5.60
C ALA A 92 -7.78 8.68 7.11
N PHE A 93 -6.69 8.63 7.89
CA PHE A 93 -6.74 8.79 9.34
C PHE A 93 -7.48 10.09 9.74
N CYS A 94 -8.36 9.99 10.74
CA CYS A 94 -9.22 11.10 11.23
C CYS A 94 -10.02 11.82 10.12
N SER A 95 -10.33 11.16 9.02
CA SER A 95 -11.13 11.71 7.92
C SER A 95 -12.32 10.82 7.62
N GLN A 96 -13.39 11.39 7.06
CA GLN A 96 -14.51 10.61 6.54
C GLN A 96 -14.05 9.78 5.34
N ALA A 97 -14.51 8.53 5.26
CA ALA A 97 -14.28 7.67 4.11
C ALA A 97 -14.91 8.28 2.85
N VAL A 98 -14.18 8.26 1.73
CA VAL A 98 -14.70 8.68 0.42
C VAL A 98 -15.06 7.42 -0.37
N SER A 99 -16.34 7.21 -0.62
CA SER A 99 -16.80 6.17 -1.55
C SER A 99 -16.46 6.59 -2.98
N LEU A 100 -15.90 5.67 -3.76
CA LEU A 100 -15.57 5.91 -5.15
C LEU A 100 -16.72 5.48 -6.05
N GLU A 101 -16.80 6.11 -7.22
CA GLU A 101 -17.71 5.66 -8.27
C GLU A 101 -17.33 4.24 -8.74
N LEU A 102 -18.29 3.56 -9.36
CA LEU A 102 -18.07 2.22 -9.90
C LEU A 102 -16.95 2.27 -10.93
N LEU A 103 -15.88 1.51 -10.70
CA LEU A 103 -14.79 1.37 -11.66
C LEU A 103 -15.28 0.59 -12.89
N GLU A 104 -14.94 1.06 -14.09
CA GLU A 104 -15.32 0.41 -15.34
C GLU A 104 -14.76 -1.01 -15.44
N THR A 105 -13.50 -1.18 -15.02
CA THR A 105 -12.84 -2.49 -14.96
C THR A 105 -12.40 -2.81 -13.55
N ARG A 106 -12.58 -4.06 -13.13
CA ARG A 106 -12.03 -4.56 -11.86
C ARG A 106 -10.49 -4.62 -11.96
N PRO A 107 -9.74 -3.94 -11.07
CA PRO A 107 -8.29 -4.00 -11.06
C PRO A 107 -7.80 -5.37 -10.60
N LEU A 108 -6.91 -5.99 -11.39
CA LEU A 108 -6.16 -7.19 -11.01
C LEU A 108 -4.77 -6.84 -10.47
N LYS A 109 -4.31 -5.63 -10.80
CA LYS A 109 -3.06 -5.05 -10.36
C LYS A 109 -3.27 -3.56 -10.17
N ILE A 110 -2.73 -3.03 -9.08
CA ILE A 110 -2.78 -1.61 -8.75
C ILE A 110 -1.37 -1.05 -8.68
N ALA A 111 -1.16 0.05 -9.41
CA ALA A 111 0.03 0.87 -9.31
C ALA A 111 -0.18 1.98 -8.29
N ILE A 112 0.85 2.22 -7.49
CA ILE A 112 0.83 3.22 -6.40
C ILE A 112 2.01 4.15 -6.61
N PHE A 113 1.70 5.44 -6.69
CA PHE A 113 2.66 6.51 -6.85
C PHE A 113 2.64 7.38 -5.60
N LEU A 114 3.81 7.56 -5.00
CA LEU A 114 4.01 8.45 -3.87
C LEU A 114 4.99 9.53 -4.24
N ASP A 115 4.59 10.78 -4.06
CA ASP A 115 5.46 11.94 -4.07
C ASP A 115 5.56 12.50 -2.65
N GLN A 116 6.70 12.31 -1.99
CA GLN A 116 6.93 12.86 -0.65
C GLN A 116 7.10 14.38 -0.65
N GLU A 117 7.54 14.98 -1.76
CA GLU A 117 7.81 16.41 -1.85
C GLU A 117 6.50 17.18 -2.04
N ASP A 118 5.65 16.71 -2.95
CA ASP A 118 4.31 17.29 -3.21
C ASP A 118 3.22 16.74 -2.27
N ASN A 119 3.55 15.75 -1.45
CA ASN A 119 2.62 15.06 -0.53
C ASN A 119 1.42 14.43 -1.26
N ASP A 120 1.68 13.84 -2.41
CA ASP A 120 0.68 13.22 -3.26
C ASP A 120 0.79 11.70 -3.23
N LEU A 121 -0.36 11.03 -3.09
CA LEU A 121 -0.47 9.58 -3.18
C LEU A 121 -1.58 9.22 -4.17
N SER A 122 -1.22 8.52 -5.24
CA SER A 122 -2.14 8.20 -6.33
C SER A 122 -2.19 6.71 -6.62
N PHE A 123 -3.38 6.23 -6.99
CA PHE A 123 -3.67 4.84 -7.30
C PHE A 123 -4.18 4.72 -8.74
N TYR A 124 -3.64 3.75 -9.47
CA TYR A 124 -4.02 3.48 -10.86
C TYR A 124 -4.36 2.01 -11.04
N ASN A 125 -5.39 1.76 -11.84
CA ASN A 125 -5.75 0.44 -12.29
C ASN A 125 -4.83 0.05 -13.45
N MET A 126 -4.00 -0.96 -13.26
CA MET A 126 -3.09 -1.41 -14.32
C MET A 126 -3.75 -2.40 -15.29
N THR A 127 -5.02 -2.79 -15.04
CA THR A 127 -5.78 -3.63 -15.99
C THR A 127 -6.23 -2.83 -17.20
N ASP A 128 -6.70 -1.60 -16.99
CA ASP A 128 -7.25 -0.71 -18.04
C ASP A 128 -6.53 0.66 -18.10
N GLU A 129 -5.43 0.81 -17.36
CA GLU A 129 -4.59 2.01 -17.33
C GLU A 129 -5.33 3.28 -16.85
N THR A 130 -6.40 3.12 -16.07
CA THR A 130 -7.19 4.24 -15.54
C THR A 130 -6.70 4.73 -14.18
N HIS A 131 -6.95 6.02 -13.90
CA HIS A 131 -6.81 6.59 -12.57
C HIS A 131 -7.96 6.15 -11.66
N ILE A 132 -7.65 5.74 -10.43
CA ILE A 132 -8.66 5.35 -9.44
C ILE A 132 -8.91 6.50 -8.47
N PHE A 133 -7.86 6.98 -7.80
CA PHE A 133 -7.98 7.99 -6.76
C PHE A 133 -6.63 8.64 -6.44
N SER A 134 -6.66 9.89 -5.96
CA SER A 134 -5.49 10.58 -5.41
C SER A 134 -5.81 11.29 -4.09
N PHE A 135 -4.93 11.12 -3.11
CA PHE A 135 -4.83 12.03 -1.97
C PHE A 135 -3.86 13.14 -2.35
N ALA A 136 -4.36 14.37 -2.49
CA ALA A 136 -3.53 15.53 -2.80
C ALA A 136 -3.15 16.33 -1.55
N GLN A 137 -1.94 16.91 -1.53
CA GLN A 137 -1.46 17.86 -0.50
C GLN A 137 -1.61 17.35 0.94
N ALA A 138 -1.42 16.05 1.10
CA ALA A 138 -1.68 15.32 2.32
C ALA A 138 -0.46 15.38 3.25
N ARG A 139 -0.41 16.32 4.20
CA ARG A 139 0.76 16.46 5.11
C ARG A 139 1.04 15.18 5.91
N PHE A 140 2.07 14.45 5.49
CA PHE A 140 2.80 13.50 6.32
C PHE A 140 4.04 14.21 6.87
N LEU A 141 4.49 13.86 8.07
CA LEU A 141 5.56 14.57 8.78
C LEU A 141 6.82 13.71 8.97
N GLY A 142 6.79 12.46 8.55
CA GLY A 142 7.86 11.50 8.70
C GLY A 142 7.79 10.39 7.66
N SER A 143 8.57 9.34 7.88
CA SER A 143 8.74 8.25 6.93
C SER A 143 7.44 7.49 6.70
N LEU A 144 7.12 7.29 5.42
CA LEU A 144 5.98 6.47 5.01
C LEU A 144 6.39 5.04 4.70
N TYR A 145 5.51 4.11 5.00
CA TYR A 145 5.71 2.70 4.79
C TYR A 145 4.57 2.15 3.95
N PRO A 146 4.85 1.28 2.96
CA PRO A 146 3.80 0.57 2.24
C PRO A 146 2.90 -0.20 3.20
N TYR A 147 1.60 -0.12 2.94
CA TYR A 147 0.57 -0.89 3.63
C TYR A 147 -0.08 -1.85 2.65
N PHE A 148 -0.23 -3.12 3.05
CA PHE A 148 -0.99 -4.10 2.28
C PHE A 148 -1.61 -5.19 3.15
N THR A 149 -2.92 -5.41 2.96
CA THR A 149 -3.65 -6.56 3.50
C THR A 149 -4.56 -7.17 2.44
N ARG A 150 -4.66 -8.51 2.47
CA ARG A 150 -5.70 -9.28 1.76
C ARG A 150 -6.48 -10.09 2.77
N HIS A 151 -7.80 -10.14 2.61
CA HIS A 151 -8.60 -11.13 3.32
C HIS A 151 -8.86 -12.29 2.36
N PRO A 152 -8.43 -13.52 2.70
CA PRO A 152 -8.76 -14.69 1.90
C PRO A 152 -10.28 -14.87 1.85
N VAL A 153 -10.81 -15.20 0.67
CA VAL A 153 -12.21 -15.57 0.49
C VAL A 153 -12.46 -16.91 1.21
N GLY A 154 -13.17 -16.86 2.34
CA GLY A 154 -13.95 -17.98 2.89
C GLY A 154 -13.20 -19.07 3.67
N LEU A 155 -13.21 -18.96 5.00
CA LEU A 155 -13.68 -20.06 5.86
C LEU A 155 -14.87 -19.56 6.67
N SER A 156 -15.95 -19.19 5.98
CA SER A 156 -17.27 -19.16 6.63
C SER A 156 -17.56 -20.60 7.06
N PRO A 157 -17.83 -20.89 8.35
CA PRO A 157 -18.21 -22.22 8.76
C PRO A 157 -19.49 -22.57 8.00
N SER A 158 -19.39 -23.58 7.14
CA SER A 158 -20.53 -24.11 6.41
C SER A 158 -21.65 -24.38 7.40
N HIS A 159 -22.82 -23.78 7.18
CA HIS A 159 -24.05 -24.27 7.79
C HIS A 159 -24.16 -25.76 7.49
N SER A 160 -23.89 -26.59 8.49
CA SER A 160 -24.14 -28.02 8.43
C SER A 160 -25.67 -28.22 8.48
N PRO A 161 -26.30 -28.82 7.45
CA PRO A 161 -27.71 -29.16 7.53
C PRO A 161 -27.86 -30.49 8.27
N LYS A 162 -28.29 -30.41 9.53
CA LYS A 162 -29.42 -31.14 10.15
C LYS A 162 -29.30 -31.12 11.66
#